data_AF-A0A9E3L8B8-F1
#
_entry.id   AF-A0A9E3L8B8-F1
#
_cell.length_a   1.000
_cell.length_b   1.000
_cell.length_c   1.000
_cell.angle_alpha   90.00
_cell.angle_beta   90.00
_cell.angle_gamma   90.00
#
_symmetry.space_group_name_H-M   'P 1'
#
loop_
_entity.id
_entity.type
_entity.pdbx_description
1 polymer ?
#
loop_
_entity_poly.entity_id
_entity_poly.type
_entity_poly.pdbx_seq_one_letter_code
_entity_poly.pdbx_strand_id
1 'polypeptide(L)'
;MTREILERKRFTIEDQERFARLSGDRNPLHMDPVAARRTQAGAPVVHGIHTLLWFLDVLSRKHPDLPPFGTVNVRFEKLLYVGETAEAIVTHCDASGVRAEVTAAGTLVVRVTGTFGKPKPPNPTVADTEMPVQRPLLPAELSLKEIAGRTGRVGFAGSPGEIARAFPDAARAWGERRVAAFACCTYLVGMVCPGLHSIFGGLVLTRCEEADERDAISFRVTLSDPRFRLVRMEISGGGLAGNLETFVRQPPVAQAGMAELAGRITPGEFAGTTALIVGGSRGLGELTAKILAAGGAQVLITYAAGQADTERVRDGMTTQGGNCEMLHYDVRAPAGAQLVNLAKEPAELYYFATPAIFRRKTGVFAQDKFNDFFLFYVTGFYDLCQMLCRRRSQGISAFYPSSTAVETRPAGMTEYAMVKAAGEILCTDMMAYETRIHITIKRLPRLPTDQTATLMQAEAADPVEVIVPIVREVHARSDARSKQRPVNAATSSASQSVVFGSCDASPEELPTRDRLDAGDPADDEIRCLAHDTRRDTLG
;
A
#
# COMPACT_ATOMS: atom_id res chain seq x y z
N MET A 1 -33.20 12.38 15.06
CA MET A 1 -32.10 12.66 16.00
C MET A 1 -30.95 13.33 15.26
N THR A 2 -30.24 14.23 15.93
CA THR A 2 -28.98 14.85 15.48
C THR A 2 -27.89 13.78 15.38
N ARG A 3 -26.90 13.98 14.51
CA ARG A 3 -25.74 13.09 14.29
C ARG A 3 -25.17 12.53 15.61
N GLU A 4 -25.23 11.21 15.79
CA GLU A 4 -24.80 10.48 16.99
C GLU A 4 -23.62 9.57 16.66
N ILE A 5 -22.52 9.66 17.41
CA ILE A 5 -21.41 8.71 17.31
C ILE A 5 -21.69 7.55 18.28
N LEU A 6 -21.86 6.34 17.76
CA LEU A 6 -22.19 5.16 18.56
C LEU A 6 -20.97 4.52 19.22
N GLU A 7 -19.91 4.30 18.43
CA GLU A 7 -18.70 3.60 18.88
C GLU A 7 -17.52 3.85 17.93
N ARG A 8 -16.31 3.69 18.46
CA ARG A 8 -15.06 3.69 17.69
C ARG A 8 -14.39 2.32 17.80
N LYS A 9 -13.87 1.79 16.67
CA LYS A 9 -13.11 0.54 16.65
C LYS A 9 -11.87 0.67 15.76
N ARG A 10 -10.72 0.27 16.29
CA ARG A 10 -9.52 0.02 15.50
C ARG A 10 -9.47 -1.45 15.13
N PHE A 11 -9.60 -1.76 13.85
CA PHE A 11 -9.52 -3.15 13.37
C PHE A 11 -8.07 -3.59 13.27
N THR A 12 -7.74 -4.71 13.91
CA THR A 12 -6.42 -5.32 13.90
C THR A 12 -6.33 -6.43 12.85
N ILE A 13 -5.13 -6.98 12.62
CA ILE A 13 -4.97 -8.14 11.73
C ILE A 13 -5.61 -9.38 12.36
N GLU A 14 -5.52 -9.52 13.68
CA GLU A 14 -6.13 -10.59 14.47
C GLU A 14 -7.67 -10.56 14.37
N ASP A 15 -8.27 -9.37 14.32
CA ASP A 15 -9.70 -9.20 14.02
C ASP A 15 -10.03 -9.74 12.63
N GLN A 16 -9.21 -9.47 11.62
CA GLN A 16 -9.44 -9.97 10.25
C GLN A 16 -9.24 -11.48 10.16
N GLU A 17 -8.24 -12.04 10.83
CA GLU A 17 -8.03 -13.49 10.89
C GLU A 17 -9.21 -14.21 11.55
N ARG A 18 -9.74 -13.67 12.65
CA ARG A 18 -10.93 -14.21 13.31
C ARG A 18 -12.13 -14.17 12.37
N PHE A 19 -12.35 -13.04 11.71
CA PHE A 19 -13.47 -12.90 10.77
C PHE A 19 -13.31 -13.78 9.52
N ALA A 20 -12.10 -13.93 8.99
CA ALA A 20 -11.78 -14.81 7.87
C ALA A 20 -12.03 -16.29 8.20
N ARG A 21 -11.78 -16.72 9.44
CA ARG A 21 -12.15 -18.07 9.91
C ARG A 21 -13.66 -18.28 9.92
N LEU A 22 -14.41 -17.30 10.41
CA LEU A 22 -15.88 -17.36 10.53
C LEU A 22 -16.59 -17.26 9.17
N SER A 23 -16.20 -16.29 8.36
CA SER A 23 -16.81 -16.02 7.05
C SER A 23 -16.31 -16.96 5.95
N GLY A 24 -15.08 -17.48 6.10
CA GLY A 24 -14.39 -18.26 5.08
C GLY A 24 -13.67 -17.42 4.03
N ASP A 25 -13.84 -16.10 4.05
CA ASP A 25 -13.13 -15.20 3.14
C ASP A 25 -11.68 -15.06 3.57
N ARG A 26 -10.78 -15.58 2.73
CA ARG A 26 -9.32 -15.53 2.93
C ARG A 26 -8.63 -14.83 1.76
N ASN A 27 -9.33 -13.90 1.09
CA ASN A 27 -8.73 -13.17 -0.02
C ASN A 27 -7.43 -12.47 0.44
N PRO A 28 -6.30 -12.64 -0.28
CA PRO A 28 -5.03 -12.02 0.08
C PRO A 28 -5.08 -10.50 0.21
N LEU A 29 -6.08 -9.83 -0.38
CA LEU A 29 -6.34 -8.41 -0.16
C LEU A 29 -6.51 -8.05 1.32
N HIS A 30 -7.08 -8.96 2.12
CA HIS A 30 -7.33 -8.77 3.54
C HIS A 30 -6.25 -9.39 4.42
N MET A 31 -5.65 -10.48 3.94
CA MET A 31 -4.87 -11.39 4.79
C MET A 31 -3.36 -11.32 4.59
N ASP A 32 -2.90 -10.86 3.42
CA ASP A 32 -1.48 -10.92 3.06
C ASP A 32 -0.94 -9.52 2.72
N PRO A 33 -0.11 -8.91 3.59
CA PRO A 33 0.51 -7.61 3.32
C PRO A 33 1.35 -7.57 2.03
N VAL A 34 2.00 -8.69 1.65
CA VAL A 34 2.82 -8.78 0.44
C VAL A 34 1.94 -8.84 -0.81
N ALA A 35 0.84 -9.59 -0.78
CA ALA A 35 -0.10 -9.60 -1.89
C ALA A 35 -0.87 -8.27 -2.00
N ALA A 36 -1.36 -7.73 -0.88
CA ALA A 36 -2.15 -6.50 -0.86
C ALA A 36 -1.37 -5.28 -1.38
N ARG A 37 -0.05 -5.20 -1.15
CA ARG A 37 0.82 -4.12 -1.67
C ARG A 37 0.91 -4.07 -3.20
N ARG A 38 0.54 -5.16 -3.87
CA ARG A 38 0.49 -5.29 -5.34
C ARG A 38 -0.89 -4.95 -5.91
N THR A 39 -1.84 -4.60 -5.07
CA THR A 39 -3.20 -4.17 -5.46
C THR A 39 -3.34 -2.66 -5.34
N GLN A 40 -4.40 -2.07 -5.92
CA GLN A 40 -4.70 -0.65 -5.73
C GLN A 40 -4.94 -0.24 -4.26
N ALA A 41 -5.18 -1.20 -3.36
CA ALA A 41 -5.26 -0.90 -1.94
C ALA A 41 -3.88 -0.51 -1.37
N GLY A 42 -2.81 -1.15 -1.84
CA GLY A 42 -1.44 -0.90 -1.38
C GLY A 42 -1.10 -1.46 0.01
N ALA A 43 -2.10 -1.92 0.76
CA ALA A 43 -1.96 -2.53 2.09
C ALA A 43 -3.23 -3.36 2.42
N PRO A 44 -3.19 -4.22 3.46
CA PRO A 44 -4.37 -4.96 3.90
C PRO A 44 -5.54 -4.04 4.28
N VAL A 45 -6.73 -4.42 3.86
CA VAL A 45 -7.98 -3.69 4.14
C VAL A 45 -8.94 -4.57 4.93
N VAL A 46 -9.76 -3.95 5.76
CA VAL A 46 -10.82 -4.62 6.52
C VAL A 46 -11.87 -5.17 5.56
N HIS A 47 -12.36 -6.39 5.81
CA HIS A 47 -13.49 -6.94 5.06
C HIS A 47 -14.70 -5.99 5.19
N GLY A 48 -15.30 -5.58 4.07
CA GLY A 48 -16.43 -4.64 4.09
C GLY A 48 -17.59 -5.16 4.95
N ILE A 49 -17.92 -6.45 4.81
CA ILE A 49 -18.95 -7.11 5.62
C ILE A 49 -18.58 -7.17 7.10
N HIS A 50 -17.31 -7.31 7.47
CA HIS A 50 -16.92 -7.25 8.88
C HIS A 50 -17.23 -5.88 9.47
N THR A 51 -16.96 -4.81 8.71
CA THR A 51 -17.31 -3.44 9.12
C THR A 51 -18.83 -3.28 9.27
N LEU A 52 -19.61 -3.82 8.32
CA LEU A 52 -21.07 -3.80 8.37
C LEU A 52 -21.61 -4.58 9.59
N LEU A 53 -21.13 -5.80 9.83
CA LEU A 53 -21.60 -6.63 10.94
C LEU A 53 -21.24 -6.02 12.30
N TRP A 54 -20.03 -5.46 12.44
CA TRP A 54 -19.67 -4.66 13.62
C TRP A 54 -20.62 -3.47 13.79
N PHE A 55 -20.91 -2.72 12.72
CA PHE A 55 -21.84 -1.60 12.79
C PHE A 55 -23.26 -2.04 13.21
N LEU A 56 -23.81 -3.09 12.60
CA LEU A 56 -25.15 -3.60 12.93
C LEU A 56 -25.23 -4.11 14.37
N ASP A 57 -24.14 -4.72 14.87
CA ASP A 57 -24.03 -5.18 16.24
C ASP A 57 -24.04 -4.00 17.23
N VAL A 58 -23.20 -2.99 16.99
CA VAL A 58 -23.18 -1.75 17.76
C VAL A 58 -24.54 -1.05 17.74
N LEU A 59 -25.16 -0.92 16.57
CA LEU A 59 -26.47 -0.29 16.42
C LEU A 59 -27.54 -1.01 17.24
N SER A 60 -27.58 -2.34 17.16
CA SER A 60 -28.56 -3.17 17.88
C SER A 60 -28.33 -3.15 19.39
N ARG A 61 -27.08 -3.00 19.84
CA ARG A 61 -26.73 -2.85 21.26
C ARG A 61 -27.15 -1.49 21.81
N LYS A 62 -26.89 -0.41 21.06
CA LYS A 62 -27.16 0.97 21.49
C LYS A 62 -28.62 1.35 21.36
N HIS A 63 -29.32 0.76 20.39
CA HIS A 63 -30.72 1.01 20.09
C HIS A 63 -31.49 -0.32 20.00
N PRO A 64 -31.69 -1.03 21.12
CA PRO A 64 -32.31 -2.37 21.14
C PRO A 64 -33.79 -2.37 20.76
N ASP A 65 -34.47 -1.22 20.88
CA ASP A 65 -35.90 -1.07 20.62
C ASP A 65 -36.21 -0.69 19.16
N LEU A 66 -35.20 -0.65 18.27
CA LEU A 66 -35.44 -0.37 16.87
C LEU A 66 -36.35 -1.44 16.25
N PRO A 67 -37.32 -1.04 15.41
CA PRO A 67 -38.12 -2.01 14.68
C PRO A 67 -37.24 -2.91 13.80
N PRO A 68 -37.70 -4.12 13.47
CA PRO A 68 -36.99 -5.00 12.55
C PRO A 68 -36.72 -4.33 11.20
N PHE A 69 -35.49 -4.45 10.71
CA PHE A 69 -35.14 -4.03 9.35
C PHE A 69 -35.84 -4.92 8.32
N GLY A 70 -36.50 -4.29 7.35
CA GLY A 70 -37.04 -4.94 6.16
C GLY A 70 -36.02 -4.96 5.02
N THR A 71 -35.30 -3.86 4.80
CA THR A 71 -34.27 -3.75 3.76
C THR A 71 -33.08 -2.95 4.27
N VAL A 72 -31.87 -3.35 3.89
CA VAL A 72 -30.63 -2.62 4.15
C VAL A 72 -29.87 -2.41 2.85
N ASN A 73 -29.53 -1.17 2.58
CA ASN A 73 -28.71 -0.71 1.46
C ASN A 73 -27.38 -0.20 2.02
N VAL A 74 -26.27 -0.78 1.55
CA VAL A 74 -24.92 -0.49 2.00
C VAL A 74 -24.05 -0.16 0.79
N ARG A 75 -23.31 0.94 0.90
CA ARG A 75 -22.26 1.31 -0.06
C ARG A 75 -20.91 1.35 0.65
N PHE A 76 -19.93 0.65 0.09
CA PHE A 76 -18.54 0.70 0.54
C PHE A 76 -17.82 1.79 -0.28
N GLU A 77 -17.96 3.03 0.18
CA GLU A 77 -17.50 4.23 -0.54
C GLU A 77 -15.97 4.27 -0.68
N LYS A 78 -15.25 3.81 0.36
CA LYS A 78 -13.78 3.74 0.37
C LYS A 78 -13.28 2.57 1.21
N LEU A 79 -12.09 2.08 0.90
CA LEU A 79 -11.45 0.98 1.63
C LEU A 79 -11.11 1.40 3.07
N LEU A 80 -11.51 0.63 4.08
CA LEU A 80 -11.05 0.80 5.45
C LEU A 80 -9.74 0.00 5.63
N TYR A 81 -8.65 0.63 6.03
CA TYR A 81 -7.37 -0.06 6.19
C TYR A 81 -7.25 -0.73 7.56
N VAL A 82 -6.57 -1.87 7.61
CA VAL A 82 -6.24 -2.50 8.90
C VAL A 82 -5.34 -1.55 9.71
N GLY A 83 -5.69 -1.35 10.97
CA GLY A 83 -5.02 -0.41 11.87
C GLY A 83 -5.58 1.02 11.87
N GLU A 84 -6.53 1.35 10.98
CA GLU A 84 -7.28 2.59 11.09
C GLU A 84 -8.39 2.47 12.15
N THR A 85 -8.73 3.61 12.76
CA THR A 85 -9.89 3.71 13.66
C THR A 85 -11.12 4.12 12.86
N ALA A 86 -12.12 3.25 12.86
CA ALA A 86 -13.44 3.49 12.31
C ALA A 86 -14.37 4.07 13.39
N GLU A 87 -15.24 5.00 12.99
CA GLU A 87 -16.28 5.59 13.83
C GLU A 87 -17.65 5.25 13.24
N ALA A 88 -18.50 4.58 14.01
CA ALA A 88 -19.89 4.29 13.66
C ALA A 88 -20.78 5.48 14.04
N ILE A 89 -21.53 6.04 13.08
CA ILE A 89 -22.29 7.27 13.24
C ILE A 89 -23.71 7.07 12.71
N VAL A 90 -24.73 7.33 13.52
CA VAL A 90 -26.11 7.46 13.05
C VAL A 90 -26.36 8.91 12.69
N THR A 91 -26.67 9.18 11.42
CA THR A 91 -26.93 10.54 10.93
C THR A 91 -28.40 10.89 10.97
N HIS A 92 -29.27 9.89 10.85
CA HIS A 92 -30.73 10.05 10.95
C HIS A 92 -31.40 8.77 11.41
N CYS A 93 -32.42 8.88 12.25
CA CYS A 93 -33.27 7.78 12.68
C CYS A 93 -34.68 8.30 12.96
N ASP A 94 -35.67 7.66 12.37
CA ASP A 94 -37.10 7.95 12.57
C ASP A 94 -37.94 6.65 12.49
N ALA A 95 -39.27 6.77 12.47
CA ALA A 95 -40.17 5.63 12.40
C ALA A 95 -40.08 4.81 11.09
N SER A 96 -39.47 5.35 10.02
CA SER A 96 -39.33 4.71 8.72
C SER A 96 -38.01 3.96 8.56
N GLY A 97 -36.94 4.40 9.23
CA GLY A 97 -35.63 3.77 9.09
C GLY A 97 -34.47 4.52 9.72
N VAL A 98 -33.28 4.05 9.36
CA VAL A 98 -31.97 4.54 9.84
C VAL A 98 -31.10 4.93 8.65
N ARG A 99 -30.43 6.08 8.74
CA ARG A 99 -29.26 6.42 7.93
C ARG A 99 -28.05 6.54 8.84
N ALA A 100 -26.99 5.88 8.43
CA ALA A 100 -25.77 5.81 9.18
C ALA A 100 -24.55 5.77 8.27
N GLU A 101 -23.41 6.09 8.87
CA GLU A 101 -22.13 6.22 8.23
C GLU A 101 -21.07 5.57 9.12
N VAL A 102 -20.13 4.86 8.51
CA VAL A 102 -18.86 4.56 9.13
C VAL A 102 -17.83 5.49 8.50
N THR A 103 -17.07 6.19 9.34
CA THR A 103 -15.99 7.07 8.89
C THR A 103 -14.65 6.60 9.42
N ALA A 104 -13.57 6.88 8.70
CA ALA A 104 -12.21 6.70 9.19
C ALA A 104 -11.40 7.94 8.85
N ALA A 105 -10.72 8.52 9.84
CA ALA A 105 -10.05 9.81 9.70
C ALA A 105 -10.96 10.84 8.99
N GLY A 106 -12.16 11.07 9.54
CA GLY A 106 -13.16 12.01 9.01
C GLY A 106 -13.72 11.71 7.62
N THR A 107 -13.28 10.64 6.96
CA THR A 107 -13.69 10.28 5.62
C THR A 107 -14.76 9.20 5.67
N LEU A 108 -15.87 9.37 4.98
CA LEU A 108 -16.88 8.33 4.80
C LEU A 108 -16.28 7.10 4.10
N VAL A 109 -16.40 5.93 4.74
CA VAL A 109 -15.93 4.64 4.20
C VAL A 109 -17.08 3.67 3.94
N VAL A 110 -18.12 3.69 4.78
CA VAL A 110 -19.33 2.89 4.57
C VAL A 110 -20.55 3.76 4.77
N ARG A 111 -21.50 3.73 3.84
CA ARG A 111 -22.82 4.32 4.01
C ARG A 111 -23.85 3.21 4.20
N VAL A 112 -24.69 3.34 5.21
CA VAL A 112 -25.76 2.38 5.53
C VAL A 112 -27.10 3.12 5.54
N THR A 113 -28.07 2.58 4.80
CA THR A 113 -29.47 3.03 4.87
C THR A 113 -30.34 1.80 5.08
N GLY A 114 -31.03 1.75 6.21
CA GLY A 114 -31.97 0.67 6.54
C GLY A 114 -33.38 1.20 6.62
N THR A 115 -34.34 0.45 6.07
CA THR A 115 -35.77 0.73 6.21
C THR A 115 -36.41 -0.34 7.08
N PHE A 116 -37.27 0.06 8.01
CA PHE A 116 -38.00 -0.87 8.85
C PHE A 116 -39.14 -1.53 8.09
N GLY A 117 -39.45 -2.78 8.44
CA GLY A 117 -40.52 -3.50 7.76
C GLY A 117 -40.59 -4.97 8.14
N LYS A 118 -41.72 -5.59 7.76
CA LYS A 118 -41.91 -7.03 7.89
C LYS A 118 -41.04 -7.79 6.87
N PRO A 119 -40.66 -9.03 7.17
CA PRO A 119 -40.05 -9.91 6.17
C PRO A 119 -40.90 -9.99 4.90
N LYS A 120 -40.25 -10.02 3.74
CA LYS A 120 -40.92 -10.28 2.46
C LYS A 120 -40.91 -11.79 2.16
N PRO A 121 -41.81 -12.27 1.29
CA PRO A 121 -41.69 -13.61 0.74
C PRO A 121 -40.31 -13.81 0.07
N PRO A 122 -39.75 -15.04 0.10
CA PRO A 122 -38.51 -15.34 -0.60
C PRO A 122 -38.68 -15.15 -2.11
N ASN A 123 -37.63 -14.66 -2.79
CA ASN A 123 -37.65 -14.47 -4.23
C ASN A 123 -37.29 -15.80 -4.94
N PRO A 124 -38.19 -16.41 -5.73
CA PRO A 124 -37.96 -17.74 -6.31
C PRO A 124 -36.88 -17.78 -7.40
N THR A 125 -36.55 -16.66 -8.05
CA THR A 125 -35.71 -16.63 -9.26
C THR A 125 -34.25 -17.06 -9.08
N VAL A 126 -33.70 -16.97 -7.86
CA VAL A 126 -32.33 -17.43 -7.53
C VAL A 126 -32.36 -18.76 -6.76
N ALA A 127 -33.52 -19.19 -6.25
CA ALA A 127 -33.66 -20.39 -5.43
C ALA A 127 -33.39 -21.69 -6.22
N ASP A 128 -33.57 -21.67 -7.55
CA ASP A 128 -33.44 -22.85 -8.42
C ASP A 128 -31.99 -23.20 -8.83
N THR A 129 -30.98 -22.41 -8.43
CA THR A 129 -29.58 -22.76 -8.73
C THR A 129 -29.07 -23.79 -7.74
N GLU A 130 -29.25 -25.07 -8.06
CA GLU A 130 -28.98 -26.16 -7.11
C GLU A 130 -27.52 -26.63 -7.04
N MET A 131 -26.67 -26.26 -8.00
CA MET A 131 -25.31 -26.78 -8.06
C MET A 131 -24.45 -26.18 -6.93
N PRO A 132 -24.01 -27.00 -5.95
CA PRO A 132 -23.11 -26.52 -4.92
C PRO A 132 -21.78 -26.15 -5.56
N VAL A 133 -21.29 -24.95 -5.28
CA VAL A 133 -19.94 -24.57 -5.67
C VAL A 133 -18.96 -25.23 -4.71
N GLN A 134 -17.98 -25.96 -5.24
CA GLN A 134 -16.91 -26.51 -4.43
C GLN A 134 -16.16 -25.39 -3.73
N ARG A 135 -16.03 -25.48 -2.41
CA ARG A 135 -15.34 -24.50 -1.58
C ARG A 135 -13.85 -24.44 -1.99
N PRO A 136 -13.37 -23.35 -2.61
CA PRO A 136 -12.03 -23.33 -3.12
C PRO A 136 -11.03 -23.06 -1.97
N LEU A 137 -9.85 -23.68 -2.05
CA LEU A 137 -8.78 -23.50 -1.06
C LEU A 137 -8.11 -22.12 -1.19
N LEU A 138 -8.02 -21.63 -2.42
CA LEU A 138 -7.53 -20.29 -2.78
C LEU A 138 -8.66 -19.52 -3.48
N PRO A 139 -8.67 -18.18 -3.42
CA PRO A 139 -9.64 -17.41 -4.19
C PRO A 139 -9.60 -17.77 -5.67
N ALA A 140 -10.77 -17.95 -6.29
CA ALA A 140 -10.86 -18.22 -7.72
C ALA A 140 -10.31 -17.05 -8.53
N GLU A 141 -9.35 -17.30 -9.41
CA GLU A 141 -8.83 -16.30 -10.35
C GLU A 141 -9.65 -16.38 -11.65
N LEU A 142 -10.58 -15.43 -11.82
CA LEU A 142 -11.57 -15.45 -12.89
C LEU A 142 -11.45 -14.21 -13.78
N SER A 143 -11.50 -14.42 -15.09
CA SER A 143 -11.72 -13.35 -16.06
C SER A 143 -13.17 -12.87 -16.05
N LEU A 144 -13.41 -11.65 -16.54
CA LEU A 144 -14.78 -11.10 -16.68
C LEU A 144 -15.67 -11.95 -17.59
N LYS A 145 -15.07 -12.65 -18.56
CA LYS A 145 -15.76 -13.60 -19.45
C LYS A 145 -16.21 -14.84 -18.70
N GLU A 146 -15.35 -15.40 -17.83
CA GLU A 146 -15.69 -16.55 -16.98
C GLU A 146 -16.70 -16.19 -15.89
N ILE A 147 -16.72 -14.93 -15.44
CA ILE A 147 -17.70 -14.41 -14.47
C ILE A 147 -19.10 -14.28 -15.07
N ALA A 148 -19.18 -13.87 -16.33
CA ALA A 148 -20.46 -13.59 -16.99
C ALA A 148 -21.38 -14.82 -16.97
N GLY A 149 -22.60 -14.64 -16.47
CA GLY A 149 -23.62 -15.70 -16.42
C GLY A 149 -23.39 -16.79 -15.38
N ARG A 150 -22.36 -16.71 -14.53
CA ARG A 150 -22.15 -17.70 -13.46
C ARG A 150 -23.31 -17.74 -12.49
N THR A 151 -23.63 -18.94 -12.04
CA THR A 151 -24.59 -19.22 -10.98
C THR A 151 -24.01 -20.26 -10.03
N GLY A 152 -24.62 -20.40 -8.86
CA GLY A 152 -24.30 -21.50 -7.95
C GLY A 152 -24.80 -21.27 -6.55
N ARG A 153 -24.53 -22.25 -5.67
CA ARG A 153 -24.86 -22.18 -4.24
C ARG A 153 -23.59 -22.32 -3.40
N VAL A 154 -23.40 -21.39 -2.46
CA VAL A 154 -22.27 -21.39 -1.53
C VAL A 154 -22.77 -21.61 -0.10
N GLY A 155 -22.18 -22.59 0.59
CA GLY A 155 -22.51 -22.87 1.99
C GLY A 155 -21.84 -21.89 2.95
N PHE A 156 -22.40 -21.74 4.15
CA PHE A 156 -21.78 -20.96 5.22
C PHE A 156 -20.48 -21.61 5.67
N ALA A 157 -19.47 -20.78 5.91
CA ALA A 157 -18.15 -21.26 6.29
C ALA A 157 -18.07 -21.71 7.75
N GLY A 158 -18.64 -20.90 8.65
CA GLY A 158 -18.89 -21.23 10.05
C GLY A 158 -20.40 -21.40 10.29
N SER A 159 -20.75 -22.12 11.36
CA SER A 159 -22.15 -22.31 11.74
C SER A 159 -22.81 -20.97 12.12
N PRO A 160 -24.14 -20.82 11.92
CA PRO A 160 -24.86 -19.62 12.34
C PRO A 160 -24.57 -19.21 13.80
N GLY A 161 -24.52 -20.16 14.72
CA GLY A 161 -24.25 -19.90 16.14
C GLY A 161 -22.82 -19.43 16.42
N GLU A 162 -21.81 -19.87 15.66
CA GLU A 162 -20.44 -19.36 15.81
C GLU A 162 -20.32 -17.90 15.38
N ILE A 163 -20.98 -17.54 14.27
CA ILE A 163 -20.99 -16.17 13.78
C ILE A 163 -21.81 -15.28 14.73
N ALA A 164 -22.95 -15.78 15.23
CA ALA A 164 -23.77 -15.08 16.21
C ALA A 164 -23.00 -14.75 17.50
N ARG A 165 -22.13 -15.64 17.99
CA ARG A 165 -21.26 -15.35 19.15
C ARG A 165 -20.29 -14.21 18.91
N ALA A 166 -19.90 -13.94 17.66
CA ALA A 166 -19.05 -12.81 17.31
C ALA A 166 -19.82 -11.49 17.16
N PHE A 167 -21.12 -11.56 16.89
CA PHE A 167 -22.02 -10.41 16.69
C PHE A 167 -23.38 -10.65 17.39
N PRO A 168 -23.39 -10.72 18.75
CA PRO A 168 -24.55 -11.20 19.50
C PRO A 168 -25.75 -10.26 19.42
N ASP A 169 -25.53 -8.95 19.39
CA ASP A 169 -26.60 -7.96 19.32
C ASP A 169 -27.18 -7.89 17.91
N ALA A 170 -26.35 -8.02 16.88
CA ALA A 170 -26.83 -8.18 15.51
C ALA A 170 -27.64 -9.47 15.37
N ALA A 171 -27.18 -10.58 15.95
CA ALA A 171 -27.89 -11.87 15.91
C ALA A 171 -29.25 -11.79 16.61
N ARG A 172 -29.36 -11.07 17.72
CA ARG A 172 -30.64 -10.80 18.39
C ARG A 172 -31.61 -10.02 17.50
N ALA A 173 -31.14 -9.01 16.77
CA ALA A 173 -32.00 -8.17 15.92
C ALA A 173 -32.38 -8.83 14.58
N TRP A 174 -31.45 -9.60 13.98
CA TRP A 174 -31.58 -10.14 12.62
C TRP A 174 -31.86 -11.64 12.57
N GLY A 175 -31.54 -12.38 13.62
CA GLY A 175 -31.49 -13.84 13.64
C GLY A 175 -30.12 -14.36 13.18
N GLU A 176 -29.66 -15.44 13.82
CA GLU A 176 -28.32 -16.01 13.62
C GLU A 176 -28.02 -16.33 12.14
N ARG A 177 -28.99 -16.96 11.47
CA ARG A 177 -28.87 -17.38 10.07
C ARG A 177 -28.67 -16.20 9.12
N ARG A 178 -29.32 -15.06 9.36
CA ARG A 178 -29.16 -13.85 8.53
C ARG A 178 -27.80 -13.19 8.75
N VAL A 179 -27.30 -13.17 9.98
CA VAL A 179 -25.95 -12.69 10.28
C VAL A 179 -24.91 -13.57 9.59
N ALA A 180 -25.10 -14.89 9.58
CA ALA A 180 -24.28 -15.83 8.82
C ALA A 180 -24.37 -15.61 7.30
N ALA A 181 -25.56 -15.31 6.77
CA ALA A 181 -25.75 -14.99 5.36
C ALA A 181 -25.01 -13.71 4.94
N PHE A 182 -25.03 -12.66 5.77
CA PHE A 182 -24.19 -11.48 5.56
C PHE A 182 -22.70 -11.87 5.48
N ALA A 183 -22.20 -12.64 6.45
CA ALA A 183 -20.82 -13.12 6.43
C ALA A 183 -20.49 -13.95 5.18
N CYS A 184 -21.42 -14.80 4.73
CA CYS A 184 -21.26 -15.60 3.51
C CYS A 184 -21.15 -14.73 2.25
N CYS A 185 -21.74 -13.52 2.21
CA CYS A 185 -21.60 -12.61 1.09
C CYS A 185 -20.13 -12.21 0.84
N THR A 186 -19.32 -12.01 1.89
CA THR A 186 -17.89 -11.71 1.69
C THR A 186 -17.16 -12.91 1.11
N TYR A 187 -17.49 -14.13 1.53
CA TYR A 187 -16.90 -15.35 1.00
C TYR A 187 -17.27 -15.57 -0.47
N LEU A 188 -18.53 -15.38 -0.84
CA LEU A 188 -18.98 -15.41 -2.22
C LEU A 188 -18.12 -14.47 -3.08
N VAL A 189 -18.02 -13.21 -2.68
CA VAL A 189 -17.30 -12.17 -3.44
C VAL A 189 -15.79 -12.41 -3.45
N GLY A 190 -15.21 -12.64 -2.28
CA GLY A 190 -13.78 -12.74 -2.02
C GLY A 190 -13.13 -14.03 -2.51
N MET A 191 -13.87 -15.15 -2.51
CA MET A 191 -13.31 -16.47 -2.80
C MET A 191 -13.89 -17.14 -4.05
N VAL A 192 -15.15 -16.88 -4.38
CA VAL A 192 -15.88 -17.65 -5.40
C VAL A 192 -16.09 -16.88 -6.69
N CYS A 193 -16.74 -15.71 -6.62
CA CYS A 193 -17.08 -14.88 -7.76
C CYS A 193 -17.32 -13.43 -7.28
N PRO A 194 -16.53 -12.42 -7.69
CA PRO A 194 -15.42 -12.49 -8.65
C PRO A 194 -14.15 -13.23 -8.19
N GLY A 195 -14.00 -13.51 -6.89
CA GLY A 195 -12.85 -14.23 -6.33
C GLY A 195 -11.62 -13.34 -6.12
N LEU A 196 -10.45 -13.79 -6.57
CA LEU A 196 -9.14 -13.21 -6.27
C LEU A 196 -9.11 -11.70 -6.47
N HIS A 197 -9.60 -11.20 -7.61
CA HIS A 197 -9.57 -9.80 -7.96
C HIS A 197 -10.83 -9.02 -7.53
N SER A 198 -11.61 -9.50 -6.58
CA SER A 198 -12.83 -8.80 -6.17
C SER A 198 -12.55 -7.53 -5.36
N ILE A 199 -13.46 -6.56 -5.45
CA ILE A 199 -13.67 -5.48 -4.48
C ILE A 199 -15.17 -5.43 -4.23
N PHE A 200 -15.57 -5.44 -2.96
CA PHE A 200 -16.98 -5.36 -2.62
C PHE A 200 -17.43 -3.89 -2.63
N GLY A 201 -18.33 -3.51 -3.55
CA GLY A 201 -18.80 -2.13 -3.73
C GLY A 201 -20.06 -1.81 -2.92
N GLY A 202 -20.93 -2.79 -2.70
CA GLY A 202 -22.12 -2.60 -1.87
C GLY A 202 -23.09 -3.76 -1.95
N LEU A 203 -24.17 -3.64 -1.21
CA LEU A 203 -25.27 -4.60 -1.21
C LEU A 203 -26.61 -3.91 -0.94
N VAL A 204 -27.68 -4.49 -1.47
CA VAL A 204 -29.06 -4.14 -1.12
C VAL A 204 -29.76 -5.45 -0.79
N LEU A 205 -29.96 -5.73 0.48
CA LEU A 205 -30.55 -6.98 0.96
C LEU A 205 -31.85 -6.72 1.69
N THR A 206 -32.83 -7.56 1.39
CA THR A 206 -34.15 -7.59 2.01
C THR A 206 -34.23 -8.79 2.94
N ARG A 207 -34.80 -8.57 4.12
CA ARG A 207 -35.20 -9.62 5.04
C ARG A 207 -36.32 -10.45 4.43
N CYS A 208 -36.09 -11.75 4.31
CA CYS A 208 -37.08 -12.71 3.83
C CYS A 208 -37.54 -13.65 4.94
N GLU A 209 -38.73 -14.23 4.75
CA GLU A 209 -39.19 -15.38 5.53
C GLU A 209 -38.21 -16.56 5.37
N GLU A 210 -37.92 -17.27 6.45
CA GLU A 210 -37.01 -18.42 6.46
C GLU A 210 -37.75 -19.67 5.99
N ALA A 211 -38.08 -19.72 4.70
CA ALA A 211 -38.67 -20.91 4.09
C ALA A 211 -37.63 -21.99 3.74
N ASP A 212 -36.35 -21.61 3.66
CA ASP A 212 -35.22 -22.51 3.35
C ASP A 212 -34.30 -22.62 4.56
N GLU A 213 -34.21 -23.83 5.12
CA GLU A 213 -33.39 -24.15 6.30
C GLU A 213 -31.93 -24.47 5.97
N ARG A 214 -31.51 -24.35 4.70
CA ARG A 214 -30.12 -24.56 4.29
C ARG A 214 -29.22 -23.41 4.74
N ASP A 215 -28.07 -23.75 5.31
CA ASP A 215 -26.99 -22.82 5.63
C ASP A 215 -26.19 -22.44 4.39
N ALA A 216 -26.85 -21.77 3.45
CA ALA A 216 -26.28 -21.40 2.16
C ALA A 216 -26.93 -20.15 1.58
N ILE A 217 -26.22 -19.50 0.65
CA ILE A 217 -26.80 -18.54 -0.30
C ILE A 217 -26.61 -19.06 -1.72
N SER A 218 -27.67 -18.96 -2.52
CA SER A 218 -27.63 -19.09 -3.97
C SER A 218 -27.32 -17.74 -4.59
N PHE A 219 -26.62 -17.74 -5.74
CA PHE A 219 -26.29 -16.52 -6.46
C PHE A 219 -26.42 -16.70 -7.98
N ARG A 220 -26.63 -15.57 -8.67
CA ARG A 220 -26.59 -15.44 -10.12
C ARG A 220 -25.93 -14.13 -10.51
N VAL A 221 -24.94 -14.18 -11.39
CA VAL A 221 -24.37 -12.98 -12.02
C VAL A 221 -25.36 -12.43 -13.04
N THR A 222 -25.86 -11.22 -12.79
CA THR A 222 -26.84 -10.53 -13.64
C THR A 222 -26.20 -9.52 -14.58
N LEU A 223 -25.01 -9.02 -14.25
CA LEU A 223 -24.25 -8.09 -15.07
C LEU A 223 -22.75 -8.34 -14.91
N SER A 224 -22.01 -8.32 -16.03
CA SER A 224 -20.56 -8.21 -16.09
C SER A 224 -20.21 -7.14 -17.13
N ASP A 225 -19.85 -5.94 -16.68
CA ASP A 225 -19.52 -4.82 -17.54
C ASP A 225 -17.99 -4.65 -17.63
N PRO A 226 -17.36 -4.91 -18.79
CA PRO A 226 -15.92 -4.79 -18.93
C PRO A 226 -15.40 -3.35 -18.93
N ARG A 227 -16.23 -2.35 -19.25
CA ARG A 227 -15.82 -0.93 -19.32
C ARG A 227 -15.58 -0.36 -17.93
N PHE A 228 -16.46 -0.70 -16.99
CA PHE A 228 -16.36 -0.30 -15.58
C PHE A 228 -15.80 -1.40 -14.68
N ARG A 229 -15.57 -2.60 -15.24
CA ARG A 229 -15.20 -3.82 -14.53
C ARG A 229 -16.13 -4.12 -13.35
N LEU A 230 -17.40 -3.82 -13.57
CA LEU A 230 -18.50 -3.93 -12.60
C LEU A 230 -19.18 -5.28 -12.77
N VAL A 231 -19.39 -5.98 -11.66
CA VAL A 231 -20.12 -7.23 -11.60
C VAL A 231 -21.27 -7.08 -10.61
N ARG A 232 -22.50 -7.34 -11.06
CA ARG A 232 -23.68 -7.41 -10.20
C ARG A 232 -24.16 -8.84 -10.08
N MET A 233 -24.54 -9.21 -8.86
CA MET A 233 -25.08 -10.53 -8.56
C MET A 233 -26.37 -10.39 -7.78
N GLU A 234 -27.35 -11.22 -8.11
CA GLU A 234 -28.49 -11.47 -7.23
C GLU A 234 -28.16 -12.62 -6.30
N ILE A 235 -28.61 -12.53 -5.05
CA ILE A 235 -28.51 -13.60 -4.05
C ILE A 235 -29.87 -13.91 -3.43
N SER A 236 -30.03 -15.15 -2.98
CA SER A 236 -31.15 -15.60 -2.15
C SER A 236 -30.72 -16.75 -1.25
N GLY A 237 -31.06 -16.71 0.03
CA GLY A 237 -30.75 -17.76 1.01
C GLY A 237 -30.45 -17.20 2.40
N GLY A 238 -30.48 -18.06 3.42
CA GLY A 238 -30.19 -17.66 4.80
C GLY A 238 -31.11 -16.58 5.37
N GLY A 239 -32.35 -16.47 4.85
CA GLY A 239 -33.32 -15.45 5.24
C GLY A 239 -33.07 -14.05 4.65
N LEU A 240 -32.21 -13.94 3.63
CA LEU A 240 -31.94 -12.70 2.88
C LEU A 240 -32.10 -12.91 1.37
N ALA A 241 -32.52 -11.87 0.66
CA ALA A 241 -32.47 -11.82 -0.80
C ALA A 241 -32.17 -10.40 -1.29
N GLY A 242 -31.50 -10.28 -2.43
CA GLY A 242 -31.22 -8.97 -3.02
C GLY A 242 -29.99 -8.96 -3.92
N ASN A 243 -29.32 -7.81 -3.99
CA ASN A 243 -28.27 -7.55 -4.96
C ASN A 243 -26.94 -7.24 -4.29
N LEU A 244 -25.86 -7.74 -4.88
CA LEU A 244 -24.48 -7.41 -4.56
C LEU A 244 -23.88 -6.63 -5.73
N GLU A 245 -23.15 -5.57 -5.43
CA GLU A 245 -22.36 -4.82 -6.40
C GLU A 245 -20.88 -4.98 -6.08
N THR A 246 -20.10 -5.40 -7.08
CA THR A 246 -18.67 -5.71 -6.93
C THR A 246 -17.88 -5.18 -8.12
N PHE A 247 -16.58 -5.01 -7.93
CA PHE A 247 -15.66 -4.64 -8.99
C PHE A 247 -14.57 -5.69 -9.13
N VAL A 248 -14.03 -5.86 -10.34
CA VAL A 248 -12.88 -6.71 -10.60
C VAL A 248 -11.65 -5.83 -10.78
N ARG A 249 -10.70 -5.90 -9.85
CA ARG A 249 -9.43 -5.17 -9.91
C ARG A 249 -8.52 -5.69 -11.01
N GLN A 250 -7.58 -4.85 -11.45
CA GLN A 250 -6.54 -5.31 -12.39
C GLN A 250 -5.61 -6.27 -11.65
N PRO A 251 -5.09 -7.29 -12.34
CA PRO A 251 -3.95 -8.02 -11.81
C PRO A 251 -2.76 -7.06 -11.63
N PRO A 252 -1.77 -7.43 -10.81
CA PRO A 252 -0.54 -6.66 -10.66
C PRO A 252 0.09 -6.30 -12.01
N VAL A 253 0.67 -5.11 -12.12
CA VAL A 253 1.20 -4.60 -13.38
C VAL A 253 2.47 -5.37 -13.75
N ALA A 254 2.41 -6.12 -14.86
CA ALA A 254 3.58 -6.76 -15.42
C ALA A 254 4.52 -5.73 -16.06
N GLN A 255 5.83 -5.90 -15.86
CA GLN A 255 6.86 -5.11 -16.53
C GLN A 255 7.42 -5.88 -17.71
N ALA A 256 7.94 -5.16 -18.71
CA ALA A 256 8.55 -5.75 -19.91
C ALA A 256 9.50 -6.91 -19.56
N GLY A 257 9.41 -7.99 -20.34
CA GLY A 257 10.23 -9.18 -20.16
C GLY A 257 11.63 -9.00 -20.74
N MET A 258 12.60 -9.83 -20.33
CA MET A 258 13.95 -9.83 -20.90
C MET A 258 13.95 -10.02 -22.42
N ALA A 259 13.14 -10.96 -22.94
CA ALA A 259 12.98 -11.18 -24.39
C ALA A 259 12.42 -9.96 -25.15
N GLU A 260 11.49 -9.21 -24.55
CA GLU A 260 10.95 -7.98 -25.13
C GLU A 260 12.02 -6.87 -25.16
N LEU A 261 12.83 -6.78 -24.11
CA LEU A 261 13.90 -5.79 -23.99
C LEU A 261 15.09 -6.09 -24.92
N ALA A 262 15.33 -7.34 -25.29
CA ALA A 262 16.42 -7.74 -26.19
C ALA A 262 16.38 -7.04 -27.56
N GLY A 263 15.18 -6.63 -28.03
CA GLY A 263 15.03 -5.86 -29.27
C GLY A 263 15.36 -4.36 -29.13
N ARG A 264 15.52 -3.85 -27.90
CA ARG A 264 15.67 -2.42 -27.59
C ARG A 264 17.01 -2.08 -26.92
N ILE A 265 17.64 -3.08 -26.29
CA ILE A 265 18.92 -2.96 -25.58
C ILE A 265 20.00 -3.69 -26.35
N THR A 266 21.12 -3.02 -26.61
CA THR A 266 22.22 -3.66 -27.33
C THR A 266 22.92 -4.67 -26.40
N PRO A 267 23.19 -5.91 -26.83
CA PRO A 267 23.92 -6.87 -26.02
C PRO A 267 25.29 -6.32 -25.61
N GLY A 268 25.60 -6.38 -24.31
CA GLY A 268 26.86 -5.88 -23.76
C GLY A 268 26.94 -4.36 -23.60
N GLU A 269 25.88 -3.60 -23.87
CA GLU A 269 25.82 -2.14 -23.71
C GLU A 269 26.22 -1.68 -22.30
N PHE A 270 25.95 -2.51 -21.28
CA PHE A 270 26.25 -2.24 -19.87
C PHE A 270 27.26 -3.24 -19.29
N ALA A 271 28.02 -3.94 -20.14
CA ALA A 271 28.97 -4.96 -19.68
C ALA A 271 30.07 -4.36 -18.79
N GLY A 272 30.46 -5.10 -17.75
CA GLY A 272 31.51 -4.68 -16.83
C GLY A 272 31.06 -3.70 -15.74
N THR A 273 29.82 -3.22 -15.76
CA THR A 273 29.25 -2.41 -14.67
C THR A 273 28.59 -3.29 -13.61
N THR A 274 28.57 -2.80 -12.36
CA THR A 274 27.78 -3.37 -11.27
C THR A 274 26.77 -2.33 -10.81
N ALA A 275 25.49 -2.68 -10.81
CA ALA A 275 24.40 -1.78 -10.49
C ALA A 275 23.60 -2.27 -9.27
N LEU A 276 23.41 -1.39 -8.28
CA LEU A 276 22.52 -1.61 -7.15
C LEU A 276 21.16 -0.96 -7.43
N ILE A 277 20.08 -1.73 -7.34
CA ILE A 277 18.71 -1.23 -7.50
C ILE A 277 17.97 -1.32 -6.17
N VAL A 278 17.66 -0.16 -5.60
CA VAL A 278 16.83 -0.08 -4.40
C VAL A 278 15.37 -0.21 -4.79
N GLY A 279 14.67 -1.25 -4.29
CA GLY A 279 13.29 -1.54 -4.67
C GLY A 279 13.15 -2.31 -5.99
N GLY A 280 14.01 -3.31 -6.23
CA GLY A 280 14.03 -4.11 -7.45
C GLY A 280 12.99 -5.23 -7.53
N SER A 281 12.18 -5.43 -6.48
CA SER A 281 11.21 -6.52 -6.41
C SER A 281 9.99 -6.37 -7.33
N ARG A 282 9.72 -5.17 -7.86
CA ARG A 282 8.55 -4.83 -8.70
C ARG A 282 8.69 -3.47 -9.38
N GLY A 283 7.76 -3.15 -10.28
CA GLY A 283 7.60 -1.81 -10.87
C GLY A 283 8.85 -1.33 -11.61
N LEU A 284 9.16 -0.03 -11.51
CA LEU A 284 10.29 0.56 -12.25
C LEU A 284 11.66 0.01 -11.83
N GLY A 285 11.81 -0.47 -10.58
CA GLY A 285 13.02 -1.14 -10.13
C GLY A 285 13.21 -2.50 -10.81
N GLU A 286 12.15 -3.31 -10.90
CA GLU A 286 12.16 -4.58 -11.68
C GLU A 286 12.50 -4.29 -13.16
N LEU A 287 11.88 -3.28 -13.76
CA LEU A 287 12.15 -2.92 -15.15
C LEU A 287 13.60 -2.49 -15.38
N THR A 288 14.12 -1.62 -14.52
CA THR A 288 15.50 -1.13 -14.59
C THR A 288 16.51 -2.27 -14.43
N ALA A 289 16.25 -3.20 -13.52
CA ALA A 289 17.06 -4.40 -13.33
C ALA A 289 17.13 -5.24 -14.61
N LYS A 290 15.99 -5.46 -15.27
CA LYS A 290 15.93 -6.22 -16.54
C LYS A 290 16.63 -5.49 -17.69
N ILE A 291 16.49 -4.16 -17.79
CA ILE A 291 17.19 -3.35 -18.81
C ILE A 291 18.71 -3.52 -18.66
N LEU A 292 19.22 -3.38 -17.43
CA LEU A 292 20.64 -3.52 -17.12
C LEU A 292 21.15 -4.94 -17.38
N ALA A 293 20.40 -5.95 -16.93
CA ALA A 293 20.73 -7.35 -17.16
C ALA A 293 20.75 -7.70 -18.65
N ALA A 294 19.80 -7.19 -19.45
CA ALA A 294 19.75 -7.41 -20.89
C ALA A 294 20.96 -6.80 -21.63
N GLY A 295 21.49 -5.69 -21.12
CA GLY A 295 22.74 -5.09 -21.60
C GLY A 295 24.01 -5.70 -20.99
N GLY A 296 23.92 -6.76 -20.17
CA GLY A 296 25.08 -7.49 -19.64
C GLY A 296 25.68 -6.95 -18.33
N ALA A 297 24.99 -6.05 -17.62
CA ALA A 297 25.42 -5.59 -16.31
C ALA A 297 25.34 -6.69 -15.24
N GLN A 298 26.10 -6.54 -14.17
CA GLN A 298 25.90 -7.29 -12.92
C GLN A 298 24.92 -6.53 -12.04
N VAL A 299 23.77 -7.14 -11.78
CA VAL A 299 22.64 -6.48 -11.14
C VAL A 299 22.48 -6.99 -9.71
N LEU A 300 22.39 -6.08 -8.75
CA LEU A 300 22.00 -6.38 -7.38
C LEU A 300 20.66 -5.71 -7.09
N ILE A 301 19.59 -6.51 -6.99
CA ILE A 301 18.27 -6.00 -6.63
C ILE A 301 18.03 -6.12 -5.14
N THR A 302 17.33 -5.14 -4.57
CA THR A 302 16.96 -5.17 -3.16
C THR A 302 15.47 -5.24 -2.90
N TYR A 303 15.13 -5.70 -1.71
CA TYR A 303 13.77 -5.74 -1.19
C TYR A 303 13.75 -5.53 0.33
N ALA A 304 12.74 -4.80 0.82
CA ALA A 304 12.42 -4.72 2.25
C ALA A 304 11.31 -5.72 2.64
N ALA A 305 10.46 -6.09 1.69
CA ALA A 305 9.38 -7.05 1.86
C ALA A 305 9.14 -7.79 0.54
N GLY A 306 8.50 -8.96 0.62
CA GLY A 306 8.16 -9.80 -0.52
C GLY A 306 9.39 -10.37 -1.23
N GLN A 307 10.13 -11.19 -0.49
CA GLN A 307 11.27 -11.96 -0.99
C GLN A 307 10.91 -12.78 -2.24
N ALA A 308 9.76 -13.46 -2.23
CA ALA A 308 9.30 -14.28 -3.35
C ALA A 308 9.09 -13.49 -4.66
N ASP A 309 8.62 -12.23 -4.57
CA ASP A 309 8.53 -11.37 -5.77
C ASP A 309 9.92 -11.10 -6.34
N THR A 310 10.90 -10.85 -5.48
CA THR A 310 12.28 -10.59 -5.87
C THR A 310 12.97 -11.84 -6.42
N GLU A 311 12.71 -13.01 -5.84
CA GLU A 311 13.18 -14.32 -6.35
C GLU A 311 12.66 -14.56 -7.76
N ARG A 312 11.36 -14.34 -8.00
CA ARG A 312 10.75 -14.42 -9.34
C ARG A 312 11.44 -13.48 -10.33
N VAL A 313 11.76 -12.25 -9.92
CA VAL A 313 12.43 -11.27 -10.78
C VAL A 313 13.86 -11.70 -11.11
N ARG A 314 14.63 -12.14 -10.09
CA ARG A 314 15.98 -12.69 -10.27
C ARG A 314 15.95 -13.88 -11.22
N ASP A 315 15.11 -14.87 -10.94
CA ASP A 315 15.04 -16.13 -11.68
C ASP A 315 14.61 -15.88 -13.13
N GLY A 316 13.68 -14.95 -13.35
CA GLY A 316 13.26 -14.52 -14.69
C GLY A 316 14.40 -13.88 -15.50
N MET A 317 15.37 -13.23 -14.85
CA MET A 317 16.56 -12.68 -15.50
C MET A 317 17.66 -13.72 -15.70
N THR A 318 17.98 -14.51 -14.68
CA THR A 318 19.07 -15.50 -14.73
C THR A 318 18.78 -16.64 -15.69
N THR A 319 17.52 -17.08 -15.78
CA THR A 319 17.10 -18.10 -16.75
C THR A 319 17.26 -17.63 -18.20
N GLN A 320 17.33 -16.32 -18.44
CA GLN A 320 17.55 -15.71 -19.76
C GLN A 320 18.99 -15.17 -19.92
N GLY A 321 19.94 -15.66 -19.12
CA GLY A 321 21.37 -15.34 -19.24
C GLY A 321 21.83 -14.03 -18.58
N GLY A 322 20.94 -13.33 -17.87
CA GLY A 322 21.29 -12.14 -17.10
C GLY A 322 21.99 -12.47 -15.77
N ASN A 323 22.77 -11.52 -15.26
CA ASN A 323 23.45 -11.66 -13.95
C ASN A 323 22.68 -10.88 -12.88
N CYS A 324 22.04 -11.58 -11.94
CA CYS A 324 21.31 -10.95 -10.85
C CYS A 324 21.56 -11.61 -9.50
N GLU A 325 21.92 -10.80 -8.52
CA GLU A 325 21.98 -11.14 -7.11
C GLU A 325 20.87 -10.40 -6.33
N MET A 326 20.59 -10.84 -5.10
CA MET A 326 19.56 -10.26 -4.25
C MET A 326 20.11 -9.88 -2.89
N LEU A 327 19.65 -8.76 -2.35
CA LEU A 327 19.98 -8.30 -1.00
C LEU A 327 18.72 -7.80 -0.27
N HIS A 328 18.51 -8.25 0.96
CA HIS A 328 17.50 -7.62 1.82
C HIS A 328 17.99 -6.23 2.23
N TYR A 329 17.19 -5.20 2.00
CA TYR A 329 17.50 -3.82 2.37
C TYR A 329 16.23 -3.07 2.74
N ASP A 330 16.15 -2.60 3.98
CA ASP A 330 15.12 -1.69 4.47
C ASP A 330 15.73 -0.29 4.68
N VAL A 331 15.17 0.70 3.99
CA VAL A 331 15.56 2.11 4.07
C VAL A 331 15.39 2.68 5.49
N ARG A 332 14.54 2.06 6.31
CA ARG A 332 14.30 2.47 7.70
C ARG A 332 15.42 2.07 8.65
N ALA A 333 16.29 1.13 8.23
CA ALA A 333 17.45 0.71 8.99
C ALA A 333 18.72 1.39 8.45
N PRO A 334 19.77 1.57 9.28
CA PRO A 334 21.02 2.18 8.83
C PRO A 334 21.65 1.42 7.64
N ALA A 335 22.04 2.14 6.58
CA ALA A 335 22.59 1.52 5.37
C ALA A 335 23.91 0.78 5.66
N GLY A 336 24.75 1.34 6.54
CA GLY A 336 26.05 0.77 6.89
C GLY A 336 25.99 -0.65 7.43
N ALA A 337 25.03 -0.94 8.31
CA ALA A 337 24.85 -2.27 8.89
C ALA A 337 24.36 -3.31 7.87
N GLN A 338 23.64 -2.87 6.84
CA GLN A 338 23.05 -3.74 5.82
C GLN A 338 24.01 -4.03 4.66
N LEU A 339 24.97 -3.14 4.41
CA LEU A 339 25.91 -3.25 3.29
C LEU A 339 27.28 -3.81 3.66
N VAL A 340 27.50 -4.25 4.91
CA VAL A 340 28.81 -4.72 5.40
C VAL A 340 29.39 -5.81 4.49
N ASN A 341 28.57 -6.81 4.15
CA ASN A 341 28.96 -7.99 3.38
C ASN A 341 28.72 -7.85 1.87
N LEU A 342 28.64 -6.63 1.37
CA LEU A 342 28.45 -6.38 -0.06
C LEU A 342 29.70 -6.86 -0.83
N ALA A 343 29.54 -7.96 -1.60
CA ALA A 343 30.64 -8.64 -2.27
C ALA A 343 31.26 -7.82 -3.41
N LYS A 344 30.44 -7.01 -4.11
CA LYS A 344 30.88 -6.15 -5.21
C LYS A 344 30.38 -4.74 -4.98
N GLU A 345 31.28 -3.78 -5.11
CA GLU A 345 30.96 -2.36 -4.93
C GLU A 345 30.27 -1.82 -6.18
N PRO A 346 28.99 -1.41 -6.08
CA PRO A 346 28.24 -0.94 -7.24
C PRO A 346 28.85 0.36 -7.78
N ALA A 347 29.03 0.41 -9.09
CA ALA A 347 29.38 1.64 -9.80
C ALA A 347 28.15 2.53 -10.00
N GLU A 348 26.97 1.91 -10.09
CA GLU A 348 25.70 2.58 -10.35
C GLU A 348 24.67 2.29 -9.26
N LEU A 349 23.90 3.31 -8.89
CA LEU A 349 22.78 3.22 -7.95
C LEU A 349 21.49 3.66 -8.64
N TYR A 350 20.44 2.85 -8.59
CA TYR A 350 19.11 3.23 -9.05
C TYR A 350 18.13 3.16 -7.87
N TYR A 351 17.61 4.32 -7.44
CA TYR A 351 16.89 4.43 -6.17
C TYR A 351 15.36 4.47 -6.32
N PHE A 352 14.70 3.32 -6.36
CA PHE A 352 13.23 3.21 -6.47
C PHE A 352 12.54 2.89 -5.14
N ALA A 353 13.19 3.17 -4.02
CA ALA A 353 12.58 3.01 -2.70
C ALA A 353 11.42 4.01 -2.54
N THR A 354 10.19 3.50 -2.42
CA THR A 354 9.00 4.33 -2.31
C THR A 354 7.98 3.70 -1.36
N PRO A 355 7.55 4.40 -0.28
CA PRO A 355 6.44 3.94 0.53
C PRO A 355 5.13 4.07 -0.27
N ALA A 356 3.99 3.70 0.32
CA ALA A 356 2.70 3.90 -0.32
C ALA A 356 2.45 5.39 -0.59
N ILE A 357 2.29 5.76 -1.87
CA ILE A 357 2.10 7.15 -2.31
C ILE A 357 0.71 7.66 -1.87
N PHE A 358 -0.33 6.87 -2.17
CA PHE A 358 -1.71 7.25 -1.89
C PHE A 358 -2.14 6.72 -0.51
N ARG A 359 -2.27 7.63 0.47
CA ARG A 359 -2.69 7.30 1.84
C ARG A 359 -3.78 8.26 2.33
N ARG A 360 -4.79 7.77 3.04
CA ARG A 360 -5.91 8.57 3.57
C ARG A 360 -5.45 9.65 4.56
N LYS A 361 -5.83 10.92 4.37
CA LYS A 361 -5.63 12.06 5.31
C LYS A 361 -6.90 12.90 5.43
N THR A 362 -7.01 13.61 6.55
CA THR A 362 -8.06 14.58 6.90
C THR A 362 -7.79 16.01 6.43
N GLY A 363 -6.55 16.36 6.10
CA GLY A 363 -6.15 17.73 5.78
C GLY A 363 -5.24 17.85 4.56
N VAL A 364 -4.89 19.10 4.24
CA VAL A 364 -3.93 19.43 3.18
C VAL A 364 -2.54 18.86 3.49
N PHE A 365 -2.17 18.84 4.78
CA PHE A 365 -0.90 18.34 5.28
C PHE A 365 -1.09 17.32 6.42
N ALA A 366 -0.28 16.27 6.41
CA ALA A 366 -0.21 15.23 7.42
C ALA A 366 1.25 14.96 7.81
N GLN A 367 1.63 15.34 9.04
CA GLN A 367 3.02 15.31 9.52
C GLN A 367 3.63 13.90 9.49
N ASP A 368 2.86 12.89 9.90
CA ASP A 368 3.27 11.48 9.91
C ASP A 368 3.67 10.98 8.52
N LYS A 369 2.90 11.34 7.49
CA LYS A 369 3.22 10.98 6.10
C LYS A 369 4.38 11.76 5.55
N PHE A 370 4.47 13.04 5.87
CA PHE A 370 5.62 13.85 5.51
C PHE A 370 6.91 13.23 6.05
N ASN A 371 6.94 12.87 7.33
CA ASN A 371 8.09 12.22 7.98
C ASN A 371 8.46 10.90 7.29
N ASP A 372 7.48 10.06 6.97
CA ASP A 372 7.73 8.79 6.26
C ASP A 372 8.24 9.02 4.82
N PHE A 373 7.66 9.96 4.06
CA PHE A 373 8.22 10.31 2.74
C PHE A 373 9.63 10.87 2.85
N PHE A 374 9.88 11.75 3.82
CA PHE A 374 11.19 12.36 4.05
C PHE A 374 12.24 11.31 4.39
N LEU A 375 11.88 10.33 5.23
CA LEU A 375 12.73 9.18 5.53
C LEU A 375 13.18 8.46 4.26
N PHE A 376 12.24 8.17 3.35
CA PHE A 376 12.55 7.38 2.15
C PHE A 376 13.29 8.17 1.08
N TYR A 377 12.87 9.41 0.79
CA TYR A 377 13.38 10.15 -0.37
C TYR A 377 14.53 11.10 -0.03
N VAL A 378 14.76 11.42 1.25
CA VAL A 378 15.80 12.37 1.64
C VAL A 378 16.85 11.65 2.48
N THR A 379 16.53 11.29 3.72
CA THR A 379 17.53 10.74 4.65
C THR A 379 18.04 9.38 4.22
N GLY A 380 17.15 8.50 3.77
CA GLY A 380 17.49 7.15 3.31
C GLY A 380 18.34 7.14 2.04
N PHE A 381 18.06 8.06 1.11
CA PHE A 381 18.89 8.24 -0.09
C PHE A 381 20.27 8.78 0.28
N TYR A 382 20.34 9.81 1.13
CA TYR A 382 21.60 10.39 1.60
C TYR A 382 22.48 9.36 2.31
N ASP A 383 21.94 8.62 3.28
CA ASP A 383 22.67 7.62 4.05
C ASP A 383 23.26 6.53 3.14
N LEU A 384 22.47 6.04 2.18
CA LEU A 384 22.93 5.06 1.21
C LEU A 384 24.07 5.59 0.34
N CYS A 385 23.91 6.79 -0.24
CA CYS A 385 24.94 7.41 -1.06
C CYS A 385 26.24 7.62 -0.27
N GLN A 386 26.16 8.09 0.97
CA GLN A 386 27.33 8.26 1.84
C GLN A 386 28.03 6.94 2.12
N MET A 387 27.27 5.88 2.38
CA MET A 387 27.84 4.54 2.60
C MET A 387 28.54 4.01 1.35
N LEU A 388 27.92 4.15 0.18
CA LEU A 388 28.53 3.72 -1.09
C LEU A 388 29.80 4.51 -1.43
N CYS A 389 29.82 5.84 -1.22
CA CYS A 389 31.00 6.68 -1.44
C CYS A 389 32.15 6.37 -0.45
N ARG A 390 31.85 5.84 0.74
CA ARG A 390 32.86 5.37 1.70
C ARG A 390 33.50 4.04 1.27
N ARG A 391 32.74 3.16 0.64
CA ARG A 391 33.25 1.86 0.17
C ARG A 391 34.00 2.00 -1.16
N ARG A 392 33.43 2.72 -2.12
CA ARG A 392 33.97 2.81 -3.48
C ARG A 392 34.78 4.09 -3.71
N SER A 393 36.09 3.93 -3.88
CA SER A 393 37.00 5.06 -4.12
C SER A 393 36.84 5.71 -5.50
N GLN A 394 36.39 4.97 -6.52
CA GLN A 394 36.20 5.49 -7.89
C GLN A 394 34.94 6.36 -8.06
N GLY A 395 34.15 6.51 -7.00
CA GLY A 395 32.88 7.21 -7.04
C GLY A 395 31.75 6.40 -7.67
N ILE A 396 30.54 6.96 -7.59
CA ILE A 396 29.28 6.34 -8.01
C ILE A 396 28.45 7.27 -8.88
N SER A 397 27.71 6.69 -9.82
CA SER A 397 26.65 7.35 -10.58
C SER A 397 25.29 6.88 -10.08
N ALA A 398 24.49 7.79 -9.54
CA ALA A 398 23.19 7.50 -8.98
C ALA A 398 22.06 8.06 -9.83
N PHE A 399 20.92 7.37 -9.87
CA PHE A 399 19.66 7.86 -10.37
C PHE A 399 18.71 8.16 -9.21
N TYR A 400 18.27 9.41 -9.13
CA TYR A 400 17.22 9.85 -8.22
C TYR A 400 15.92 10.11 -9.00
N PRO A 401 14.89 9.25 -8.85
CA PRO A 401 13.60 9.47 -9.50
C PRO A 401 12.80 10.53 -8.74
N SER A 402 12.74 11.74 -9.31
CA SER A 402 11.77 12.76 -8.92
C SER A 402 10.43 12.55 -9.64
N SER A 403 9.49 13.50 -9.52
CA SER A 403 8.16 13.40 -10.11
C SER A 403 7.67 14.74 -10.65
N THR A 404 6.89 14.69 -11.74
CA THR A 404 6.15 15.86 -12.24
C THR A 404 5.14 16.42 -11.21
N ALA A 405 4.82 15.67 -10.14
CA ALA A 405 4.02 16.16 -9.02
C ALA A 405 4.62 17.38 -8.31
N VAL A 406 5.94 17.59 -8.40
CA VAL A 406 6.62 18.79 -7.87
C VAL A 406 6.08 20.07 -8.52
N GLU A 407 5.80 20.02 -9.82
CA GLU A 407 5.26 21.14 -10.60
C GLU A 407 3.74 21.14 -10.60
N THR A 408 3.13 20.01 -10.97
CA THR A 408 1.69 19.88 -11.21
C THR A 408 0.85 19.93 -9.94
N ARG A 409 1.45 19.64 -8.78
CA ARG A 409 0.82 19.63 -7.44
C ARG A 409 -0.59 19.01 -7.40
N PRO A 410 -0.74 17.71 -7.77
CA PRO A 410 -2.04 17.07 -7.76
C PRO A 410 -2.68 17.07 -6.36
N ALA A 411 -4.01 17.11 -6.32
CA ALA A 411 -4.75 17.08 -5.08
C ALA A 411 -4.35 15.87 -4.20
N GLY A 412 -4.09 16.14 -2.92
CA GLY A 412 -3.70 15.10 -1.95
C GLY A 412 -2.22 14.71 -1.96
N MET A 413 -1.39 15.27 -2.84
CA MET A 413 0.05 14.94 -2.97
C MET A 413 1.00 15.97 -2.34
N THR A 414 0.51 16.86 -1.48
CA THR A 414 1.30 17.95 -0.89
C THR A 414 2.63 17.47 -0.28
N GLU A 415 2.59 16.49 0.62
CA GLU A 415 3.77 15.97 1.31
C GLU A 415 4.72 15.29 0.33
N TYR A 416 4.18 14.53 -0.62
CA TYR A 416 4.96 13.86 -1.67
C TYR A 416 5.70 14.86 -2.55
N ALA A 417 5.02 15.92 -3.01
CA ALA A 417 5.62 16.97 -3.83
C ALA A 417 6.68 17.76 -3.05
N MET A 418 6.41 18.12 -1.78
CA MET A 418 7.37 18.80 -0.91
C MET A 418 8.66 18.00 -0.75
N VAL A 419 8.55 16.71 -0.42
CA VAL A 419 9.72 15.87 -0.18
C VAL A 419 10.47 15.58 -1.48
N LYS A 420 9.78 15.39 -2.61
CA LYS A 420 10.47 15.25 -3.91
C LYS A 420 11.28 16.50 -4.27
N ALA A 421 10.73 17.69 -4.05
CA ALA A 421 11.47 18.95 -4.22
C ALA A 421 12.67 19.05 -3.26
N ALA A 422 12.49 18.68 -1.98
CA ALA A 422 13.58 18.65 -1.00
C ALA A 422 14.71 17.69 -1.43
N GLY A 423 14.36 16.51 -1.95
CA GLY A 423 15.33 15.55 -2.46
C GLY A 423 16.06 16.04 -3.72
N GLU A 424 15.41 16.80 -4.61
CA GLU A 424 16.09 17.46 -5.73
C GLU A 424 17.18 18.43 -5.24
N ILE A 425 16.84 19.29 -4.26
CA ILE A 425 17.78 20.23 -3.65
C ILE A 425 18.96 19.48 -3.01
N LEU A 426 18.66 18.45 -2.20
CA LEU A 426 19.69 17.61 -1.58
C LEU A 426 20.63 17.01 -2.62
N CYS A 427 20.10 16.46 -3.72
CA CYS A 427 20.92 15.86 -4.76
C CYS A 427 21.85 16.88 -5.43
N THR A 428 21.36 18.10 -5.68
CA THR A 428 22.19 19.20 -6.21
C THR A 428 23.33 19.54 -5.25
N ASP A 429 23.04 19.69 -3.96
CA ASP A 429 24.06 20.02 -2.96
C ASP A 429 25.07 18.89 -2.79
N MET A 430 24.62 17.63 -2.76
CA MET A 430 25.52 16.47 -2.70
C MET A 430 26.53 16.47 -3.84
N MET A 431 26.11 16.80 -5.07
CA MET A 431 27.03 16.91 -6.21
C MET A 431 27.97 18.11 -6.12
N ALA A 432 27.59 19.17 -5.41
CA ALA A 432 28.44 20.34 -5.18
C ALA A 432 29.53 20.07 -4.13
N TYR A 433 29.22 19.27 -3.09
CA TYR A 433 30.12 19.03 -1.95
C TYR A 433 30.86 17.69 -1.99
N GLU A 434 30.41 16.70 -2.77
CA GLU A 434 31.08 15.39 -2.91
C GLU A 434 31.42 15.12 -4.38
N THR A 435 32.72 15.17 -4.71
CA THR A 435 33.21 15.01 -6.09
C THR A 435 33.07 13.58 -6.61
N ARG A 436 32.95 12.60 -5.71
CA ARG A 436 32.86 11.17 -6.01
C ARG A 436 31.42 10.71 -6.28
N ILE A 437 30.43 11.58 -6.26
CA ILE A 437 29.07 11.23 -6.66
C ILE A 437 28.61 12.07 -7.84
N HIS A 438 27.93 11.42 -8.78
CA HIS A 438 27.09 12.10 -9.76
C HIS A 438 25.66 11.60 -9.62
N ILE A 439 24.68 12.51 -9.64
CA ILE A 439 23.28 12.17 -9.47
C ILE A 439 22.49 12.67 -10.67
N THR A 440 21.97 11.73 -11.45
CA THR A 440 21.00 12.01 -12.51
C THR A 440 19.62 12.16 -11.88
N ILE A 441 19.05 13.37 -11.97
CA ILE A 441 17.74 13.71 -11.42
C ILE A 441 16.76 13.81 -12.58
N LYS A 442 15.65 13.06 -12.56
CA LYS A 442 14.57 13.20 -13.56
C LYS A 442 13.21 13.21 -12.89
N ARG A 443 12.36 14.15 -13.30
CA ARG A 443 10.94 14.19 -12.92
C ARG A 443 10.17 13.20 -13.79
N LEU A 444 9.83 12.05 -13.22
CA LEU A 444 9.10 11.02 -13.95
C LEU A 444 7.62 11.40 -14.10
N PRO A 445 7.01 11.18 -15.29
CA PRO A 445 5.57 11.25 -15.45
C PRO A 445 4.89 10.06 -14.77
N ARG A 446 3.56 9.98 -14.86
CA ARG A 446 2.84 8.78 -14.43
C ARG A 446 3.24 7.60 -15.32
N LEU A 447 3.79 6.56 -14.70
CA LEU A 447 4.18 5.31 -15.34
C LEU A 447 3.40 4.14 -14.72
N PRO A 448 2.99 3.12 -15.50
CA PRO A 448 2.23 1.99 -14.99
C PRO A 448 3.05 1.16 -13.99
N THR A 449 2.61 1.19 -12.73
CA THR A 449 3.10 0.37 -11.62
C THR A 449 1.93 -0.02 -10.71
N ASP A 450 2.11 -0.99 -9.81
CA ASP A 450 1.10 -1.32 -8.80
C ASP A 450 0.70 -0.10 -7.95
N GLN A 451 1.62 0.87 -7.73
CA GLN A 451 1.34 2.07 -6.92
C GLN A 451 0.47 3.11 -7.64
N THR A 452 0.43 3.07 -8.97
CA THR A 452 -0.36 3.98 -9.81
C THR A 452 -1.53 3.28 -10.47
N ALA A 453 -1.76 2.00 -10.16
CA ALA A 453 -2.86 1.21 -10.68
C ALA A 453 -4.18 1.73 -10.11
N THR A 454 -5.10 2.08 -11.02
CA THR A 454 -6.46 2.51 -10.70
C THR A 454 -7.46 1.53 -11.32
N LEU A 455 -8.69 1.46 -10.79
CA LEU A 455 -9.74 0.60 -11.34
C LEU A 455 -10.04 0.95 -12.81
N MET A 456 -10.14 2.24 -13.09
CA MET A 456 -10.17 2.77 -14.45
C MET A 456 -8.75 2.97 -14.96
N GLN A 457 -8.50 2.58 -16.21
CA GLN A 457 -7.24 2.91 -16.87
C GLN A 457 -7.11 4.42 -16.97
N ALA A 458 -5.93 4.92 -16.62
CA ALA A 458 -5.57 6.30 -16.81
C ALA A 458 -4.35 6.35 -17.72
N GLU A 459 -4.22 7.45 -18.46
CA GLU A 459 -3.13 7.64 -19.39
C GLU A 459 -1.79 7.64 -18.64
N ALA A 460 -0.85 6.85 -19.16
CA ALA A 460 0.48 6.69 -18.61
C ALA A 460 1.46 6.49 -19.77
N ALA A 461 2.67 7.03 -19.61
CA ALA A 461 3.72 6.85 -20.63
C ALA A 461 4.25 5.41 -20.60
N ASP A 462 4.87 4.99 -21.71
CA ASP A 462 5.57 3.71 -21.80
C ASP A 462 6.79 3.72 -20.85
N PRO A 463 6.86 2.81 -19.87
CA PRO A 463 8.01 2.71 -18.96
C PRO A 463 9.35 2.50 -19.67
N VAL A 464 9.38 1.72 -20.75
CA VAL A 464 10.61 1.39 -21.47
C VAL A 464 11.15 2.64 -22.16
N GLU A 465 10.29 3.39 -22.85
CA GLU A 465 10.67 4.64 -23.53
C GLU A 465 11.19 5.70 -22.55
N VAL A 466 10.71 5.71 -21.30
CA VAL A 466 11.16 6.66 -20.28
C VAL A 466 12.43 6.19 -19.56
N ILE A 467 12.52 4.92 -19.18
CA ILE A 467 13.61 4.42 -18.31
C ILE A 467 14.89 4.13 -19.10
N VAL A 468 14.80 3.60 -20.33
CA VAL A 468 16.00 3.25 -21.11
C VAL A 468 16.94 4.44 -21.34
N PRO A 469 16.46 5.63 -21.77
CA PRO A 469 17.34 6.80 -21.93
C PRO A 469 18.01 7.23 -20.63
N ILE A 470 17.31 7.09 -19.49
CA ILE A 470 17.86 7.43 -18.16
C ILE A 470 18.96 6.47 -17.76
N VAL A 471 18.75 5.15 -17.95
CA VAL A 471 19.79 4.13 -17.70
C VAL A 471 21.03 4.41 -18.53
N ARG A 472 20.87 4.73 -19.81
CA ARG A 472 21.99 5.12 -20.69
C ARG A 472 22.73 6.36 -20.20
N GLU A 473 22.02 7.38 -19.73
CA GLU A 473 22.62 8.59 -19.18
C GLU A 473 23.44 8.32 -17.90
N VAL A 474 22.89 7.53 -16.98
CA VAL A 474 23.57 7.13 -15.74
C VAL A 474 24.81 6.29 -16.06
N HIS A 475 24.66 5.32 -16.97
CA HIS A 475 25.75 4.45 -17.39
C HIS A 475 26.88 5.24 -18.07
N ALA A 476 26.56 6.14 -19.00
CA ALA A 476 27.57 6.97 -19.68
C ALA A 476 28.43 7.78 -18.69
N ARG A 477 27.82 8.27 -17.60
CA ARG A 477 28.54 8.97 -16.52
C ARG A 477 29.42 8.02 -15.70
N SER A 478 28.91 6.82 -15.40
CA SER A 478 29.65 5.76 -14.71
C SER A 478 30.88 5.28 -15.49
N ASP A 479 30.70 5.02 -16.78
CA ASP A 479 31.75 4.56 -17.69
C ASP A 479 32.82 5.64 -17.91
N ALA A 480 32.43 6.91 -18.10
CA ALA A 480 33.37 8.01 -18.19
C ALA A 480 34.26 8.15 -16.94
N ARG A 481 33.69 7.98 -15.73
CA ARG A 481 34.45 7.99 -14.46
C ARG A 481 35.39 6.79 -14.34
N SER A 482 34.95 5.61 -14.78
CA SER A 482 35.77 4.39 -14.77
C SER A 482 36.99 4.51 -15.72
N LYS A 483 36.86 5.27 -16.81
CA LYS A 483 37.92 5.53 -17.79
C LYS A 483 38.89 6.66 -17.39
N GLN A 484 38.52 7.58 -16.51
CA GLN A 484 39.35 8.70 -16.01
C GLN A 484 40.45 8.28 -15.00
N ARG A 485 40.95 7.04 -15.11
CA ARG A 485 42.02 6.50 -14.27
C ARG A 485 43.23 7.46 -14.23
N PRO A 486 43.78 7.83 -13.07
CA PRO A 486 45.12 8.39 -13.05
C PRO A 486 46.08 7.28 -13.50
N VAL A 487 46.72 7.49 -14.64
CA VAL A 487 47.96 6.82 -15.01
C VAL A 487 49.03 7.35 -14.06
N ASN A 488 49.11 6.79 -12.84
CA ASN A 488 50.26 6.86 -11.93
C ASN A 488 49.97 6.05 -10.66
N ALA A 489 50.04 4.73 -10.79
CA ALA A 489 50.28 3.82 -9.68
C ALA A 489 51.28 2.75 -10.13
N ALA A 490 52.39 3.21 -10.72
CA ALA A 490 53.59 2.44 -10.92
C ALA A 490 54.77 3.41 -10.81
N THR A 491 55.73 3.07 -9.94
CA THR A 491 57.04 3.74 -9.72
C THR A 491 57.05 5.02 -8.88
N SER A 492 57.21 4.88 -7.56
CA SER A 492 58.43 5.32 -6.85
C SER A 492 58.47 4.75 -5.44
N SER A 493 59.46 3.89 -5.19
CA SER A 493 59.92 3.49 -3.86
C SER A 493 60.65 4.64 -3.17
N ALA A 494 60.51 4.77 -1.84
CA ALA A 494 61.61 4.92 -0.89
C ALA A 494 61.08 5.34 0.50
N SER A 495 61.27 4.43 1.45
CA SER A 495 61.60 4.61 2.86
C SER A 495 61.70 6.06 3.39
N GLN A 496 60.89 6.38 4.40
CA GLN A 496 61.36 7.15 5.55
C GLN A 496 60.51 6.82 6.78
N SER A 497 61.12 6.04 7.67
CA SER A 497 60.71 5.85 9.05
C SER A 497 60.91 7.14 9.84
N VAL A 498 59.84 7.71 10.39
CA VAL A 498 59.93 8.72 11.44
C VAL A 498 59.48 8.08 12.74
N VAL A 499 60.44 7.98 13.66
CA VAL A 499 60.32 7.57 15.04
C VAL A 499 59.51 8.63 15.81
N PHE A 500 58.38 8.25 16.39
CA PHE A 500 57.74 9.06 17.44
C PHE A 500 58.28 8.59 18.79
N GLY A 501 59.04 9.47 19.43
CA GLY A 501 59.54 9.28 20.79
C GLY A 501 58.42 9.34 21.82
N SER A 502 58.49 8.41 22.75
CA SER A 502 57.71 8.32 23.99
C SER A 502 58.04 9.48 24.94
N CYS A 503 57.03 10.13 25.52
CA CYS A 503 57.14 10.76 26.83
C CYS A 503 55.90 10.40 27.66
N ASP A 504 56.16 9.61 28.69
CA ASP A 504 55.31 9.37 29.85
C ASP A 504 55.05 10.67 30.62
N ALA A 505 53.79 10.89 31.03
CA ALA A 505 53.44 11.46 32.33
C ALA A 505 51.93 11.29 32.58
N SER A 506 51.59 10.69 33.72
CA SER A 506 50.29 10.70 34.41
C SER A 506 50.62 10.78 35.91
N PRO A 507 49.67 11.04 36.83
CA PRO A 507 48.47 11.88 36.78
C PRO A 507 48.39 12.84 38.00
N GLU A 508 47.63 13.94 37.94
CA GLU A 508 47.22 14.67 39.16
C GLU A 508 45.68 14.82 39.22
N GLU A 509 45.15 14.01 40.14
CA GLU A 509 44.05 14.19 41.11
C GLU A 509 42.89 15.18 40.86
N LEU A 510 41.68 14.61 40.93
CA LEU A 510 40.39 15.26 41.21
C LEU A 510 40.33 15.85 42.63
N PRO A 511 39.36 16.74 42.87
CA PRO A 511 38.34 16.36 43.85
C PRO A 511 36.90 16.57 43.37
N THR A 512 36.04 15.70 43.88
CA THR A 512 34.58 15.68 43.73
C THR A 512 33.89 16.20 45.00
N ARG A 513 32.57 16.44 44.87
CA ARG A 513 31.50 16.58 45.90
C ARG A 513 31.25 18.01 46.41
N ASP A 514 30.03 18.49 46.69
CA ASP A 514 28.70 17.88 46.90
C ASP A 514 27.65 19.05 46.87
N ARG A 515 26.47 18.93 46.22
CA ARG A 515 25.10 18.68 46.76
C ARG A 515 24.17 19.89 47.04
N LEU A 516 22.91 19.71 46.60
CA LEU A 516 21.62 20.27 47.07
C LEU A 516 21.32 21.75 46.67
N ASP A 517 20.12 22.21 46.33
CA ASP A 517 18.76 21.67 46.55
C ASP A 517 17.72 22.36 45.63
N ALA A 518 16.49 21.85 45.68
CA ALA A 518 15.29 22.19 44.90
C ALA A 518 14.76 23.65 45.00
N GLY A 519 13.97 24.06 43.99
CA GLY A 519 13.03 25.20 44.09
C GLY A 519 12.60 25.82 42.76
N ASP A 520 11.45 25.41 42.23
CA ASP A 520 10.51 26.24 41.44
C ASP A 520 9.41 26.67 42.45
N PRO A 521 8.56 27.73 42.29
CA PRO A 521 8.16 28.40 41.05
C PRO A 521 7.99 29.94 41.12
N ALA A 522 7.84 30.61 39.98
CA ALA A 522 7.00 31.82 39.88
C ALA A 522 6.70 32.23 38.44
N ASP A 523 5.43 32.59 38.25
CA ASP A 523 4.83 33.35 37.16
C ASP A 523 5.64 34.58 36.74
N ASP A 524 5.64 34.90 35.45
CA ASP A 524 5.58 36.30 35.03
C ASP A 524 4.91 36.44 33.65
N GLU A 525 3.78 37.16 33.66
CA GLU A 525 3.11 37.73 32.50
C GLU A 525 4.00 38.81 31.87
N ILE A 526 4.23 38.78 30.55
CA ILE A 526 4.55 40.00 29.80
C ILE A 526 3.68 40.11 28.54
N ARG A 527 2.83 41.13 28.57
CA ARG A 527 2.01 41.67 27.50
C ARG A 527 2.84 42.38 26.42
N CYS A 528 2.35 42.25 25.19
CA CYS A 528 2.20 43.25 24.13
C CYS A 528 3.38 44.17 23.75
N LEU A 529 3.80 44.06 22.48
CA LEU A 529 4.06 45.23 21.64
C LEU A 529 3.44 45.00 20.25
N ALA A 530 2.37 45.75 19.98
CA ALA A 530 1.79 45.94 18.65
C ALA A 530 2.59 47.03 17.92
N HIS A 531 2.94 46.78 16.65
CA HIS A 531 3.54 47.80 15.79
C HIS A 531 2.48 48.49 14.94
N ASP A 532 2.60 49.80 14.96
CA ASP A 532 1.68 50.83 14.50
C ASP A 532 1.51 50.91 12.98
N THR A 533 0.28 51.22 12.62
CA THR A 533 -0.26 51.61 11.32
C THR A 533 0.34 52.91 10.77
N ARG A 534 0.57 52.96 9.46
CA ARG A 534 0.45 54.23 8.70
C ARG A 534 -0.46 54.05 7.48
N ARG A 535 -1.41 54.98 7.42
CA ARG A 535 -2.34 55.30 6.33
C ARG A 535 -1.58 55.72 5.08
N ASP A 536 -2.15 55.44 3.91
CA ASP A 536 -2.45 56.49 2.93
C ASP A 536 -3.68 56.11 2.08
N THR A 537 -4.67 56.99 2.20
CA THR A 537 -5.78 57.38 1.31
C THR A 537 -5.32 57.62 -0.14
N LEU A 538 -6.10 57.49 -1.24
CA LEU A 538 -7.40 58.06 -1.62
C LEU A 538 -7.78 57.48 -3.01
N GLY A 539 -9.07 57.39 -3.33
CA GLY A 539 -9.59 57.22 -4.70
C GLY A 539 -10.79 56.30 -4.79
#